data_AF-A0A975J8R1-F1
#
_entry.id   AF-A0A975J8R1-F1
#
_cell.length_a   1.000
_cell.length_b   1.000
_cell.length_c   1.000
_cell.angle_alpha   90.00
_cell.angle_beta   90.00
_cell.angle_gamma   90.00
#
_symmetry.space_group_name_H-M   'P 1'
#
loop_
_entity.id
_entity.type
_entity.pdbx_description
1 polymer ?
#
loop_
_entity_poly.entity_id
_entity_poly.type
_entity_poly.pdbx_seq_one_letter_code
_entity_poly.pdbx_strand_id
1 'polypeptide(L)'
;MTTKRTLLMLPLIALGAILVLRLVLFSDSGTTVTIRNNTNQAIENLVLSSIDNKEKCSIAKIDPHANISFKYKIGGFNENAVNLRHISNSGNSKNYNIIGYVTWGYSHIDIDINSVEKDGELNIEVDVPR
;
A
#
# COMPACT_ATOMS: atom_id res chain seq x y z
N MET A 1 20.23 50.41 -12.74
CA MET A 1 20.92 49.25 -12.13
C MET A 1 19.95 48.27 -11.43
N THR A 2 18.64 48.49 -11.55
CA THR A 2 17.56 47.73 -10.87
C THR A 2 17.05 46.54 -11.68
N THR A 3 17.00 46.65 -13.01
CA THR A 3 16.45 45.63 -13.93
C THR A 3 17.25 44.32 -13.96
N LYS A 4 18.58 44.38 -13.80
CA LYS A 4 19.45 43.19 -13.78
C LYS A 4 19.29 42.37 -12.50
N ARG A 5 18.97 43.01 -11.36
CA ARG A 5 18.75 42.33 -10.07
C ARG A 5 17.42 41.58 -10.03
N THR A 6 16.36 42.15 -10.61
CA THR A 6 15.06 41.47 -10.73
C THR A 6 15.11 40.29 -11.69
N LEU A 7 15.86 40.40 -12.80
CA LEU A 7 16.01 39.30 -13.76
C LEU A 7 16.75 38.07 -13.18
N LEU A 8 17.68 38.30 -12.24
CA LEU A 8 18.40 37.24 -11.51
C LEU A 8 17.57 36.60 -10.37
N MET A 9 16.59 37.33 -9.82
CA MET A 9 15.70 36.80 -8.77
C MET A 9 14.61 35.87 -9.32
N LEU A 10 14.10 36.14 -10.54
CA LEU A 10 13.09 35.31 -11.19
C LEU A 10 13.44 33.81 -11.29
N PRO A 11 14.64 33.41 -11.77
CA PRO A 11 15.00 32.00 -11.84
C PRO A 11 15.15 31.39 -10.45
N LEU A 12 15.58 32.15 -9.44
CA LEU A 12 15.72 31.68 -8.07
C LEU A 12 14.35 31.37 -7.43
N ILE A 13 13.37 32.25 -7.66
CA ILE A 13 11.98 32.08 -7.22
C ILE A 13 11.35 30.89 -7.94
N ALA A 14 11.59 30.75 -9.25
CA ALA A 14 11.10 29.60 -10.03
C ALA A 14 11.71 28.27 -9.53
N LEU A 15 13.00 28.25 -9.20
CA LEU A 15 13.67 27.06 -8.66
C LEU A 15 13.09 26.66 -7.29
N GLY A 16 12.85 27.65 -6.42
CA GLY A 16 12.20 27.44 -5.13
C GLY A 16 10.77 26.90 -5.28
N ALA A 17 10.00 27.46 -6.20
CA ALA A 17 8.64 26.99 -6.49
C ALA A 17 8.63 25.55 -7.02
N ILE A 18 9.57 25.17 -7.89
CA ILE A 18 9.71 23.80 -8.40
C ILE A 18 10.05 22.83 -7.25
N LEU A 19 10.94 23.22 -6.32
CA LEU A 19 11.29 22.40 -5.15
C LEU A 19 10.09 22.18 -4.23
N VAL A 20 9.32 23.23 -3.93
CA VAL A 20 8.10 23.12 -3.13
C VAL A 20 7.05 22.28 -3.85
N LEU A 21 6.87 22.49 -5.16
CA LEU A 21 5.94 21.72 -5.97
C LEU A 21 6.33 20.23 -6.00
N ARG A 22 7.62 19.90 -6.05
CA ARG A 22 8.10 18.52 -5.91
C ARG A 22 7.80 17.95 -4.53
N LEU A 23 8.02 18.70 -3.45
CA LEU A 23 7.72 18.22 -2.10
C LEU A 23 6.22 17.96 -1.89
N VAL A 24 5.36 18.78 -2.50
CA VAL A 24 3.89 18.64 -2.43
C VAL A 24 3.36 17.55 -3.37
N LEU A 25 3.94 17.39 -4.56
CA LEU A 25 3.49 16.40 -5.55
C LEU A 25 4.06 15.00 -5.33
N PHE A 26 5.24 14.88 -4.71
CA PHE A 26 5.91 13.59 -4.43
C PHE A 26 5.80 13.14 -2.97
N SER A 27 4.99 13.80 -2.14
CA SER A 27 4.57 13.21 -0.87
C SER A 27 3.60 12.06 -1.16
N ASP A 28 4.15 10.89 -1.49
CA ASP A 28 3.40 9.67 -1.73
C ASP A 28 2.80 9.21 -0.40
N SER A 29 1.66 9.80 -0.03
CA SER A 29 1.03 9.74 1.30
C SER A 29 0.35 8.41 1.61
N GLY A 30 0.72 7.35 0.88
CA GLY A 30 0.23 6.01 1.08
C GLY A 30 1.06 5.23 2.10
N THR A 31 0.39 4.34 2.82
CA THR A 31 1.02 3.29 3.61
C THR A 31 1.68 2.30 2.65
N THR A 32 2.93 1.94 2.90
CA THR A 32 3.58 0.85 2.17
C THR A 32 2.96 -0.47 2.63
N VAL A 33 2.42 -1.26 1.71
CA VAL A 33 1.94 -2.60 1.99
C VAL A 33 2.89 -3.59 1.34
N THR A 34 3.44 -4.49 2.13
CA THR A 34 4.27 -5.60 1.65
C THR A 34 3.54 -6.90 1.91
N ILE A 35 3.37 -7.72 0.88
CA ILE A 35 2.81 -9.06 1.01
C ILE A 35 3.91 -10.06 0.63
N ARG A 36 4.25 -10.96 1.56
CA ARG A 36 5.23 -12.03 1.35
C ARG A 36 4.52 -13.37 1.24
N ASN A 37 4.91 -14.13 0.24
CA ASN A 37 4.49 -15.51 0.09
C ASN A 37 5.62 -16.42 0.55
N ASN A 38 5.55 -16.92 1.78
CA ASN A 38 6.55 -17.85 2.34
C ASN A 38 6.24 -19.32 1.99
N THR A 39 5.24 -19.56 1.14
CA THR A 39 4.78 -20.90 0.78
C THR A 39 5.49 -21.43 -0.47
N ASN A 40 5.35 -22.73 -0.71
CA ASN A 40 5.90 -23.40 -1.89
C ASN A 40 4.98 -23.31 -3.13
N GLN A 41 3.89 -22.56 -3.06
CA GLN A 41 2.91 -22.42 -4.13
C GLN A 41 2.69 -20.95 -4.46
N ALA A 42 2.34 -20.65 -5.71
CA ALA A 42 1.97 -19.29 -6.08
C ALA A 42 0.64 -18.92 -5.42
N ILE A 43 0.53 -17.68 -4.96
CA ILE A 43 -0.74 -17.11 -4.47
C ILE A 43 -1.29 -16.19 -5.55
N GLU A 44 -2.54 -16.41 -5.94
CA GLU A 44 -3.18 -15.70 -7.04
C GLU A 44 -4.44 -14.99 -6.57
N ASN A 45 -4.91 -14.01 -7.35
CA ASN A 45 -6.22 -13.37 -7.17
C ASN A 45 -6.45 -12.78 -5.77
N LEU A 46 -5.47 -12.05 -5.26
CA LEU A 46 -5.60 -11.27 -4.05
C LEU A 46 -6.19 -9.89 -4.36
N VAL A 47 -7.02 -9.37 -3.47
CA VAL A 47 -7.56 -8.01 -3.56
C VAL A 47 -7.43 -7.34 -2.19
N LEU A 48 -6.57 -6.33 -2.10
CA LEU A 48 -6.50 -5.46 -0.95
C LEU A 48 -7.55 -4.35 -1.09
N SER A 49 -8.26 -4.07 0.00
CA SER A 49 -9.26 -3.01 0.05
C SER A 49 -9.32 -2.39 1.43
N SER A 50 -9.82 -1.16 1.49
CA SER A 50 -10.11 -0.46 2.75
C SER A 50 -11.56 -0.02 2.75
N ILE A 51 -12.18 0.15 3.92
CA ILE A 51 -13.59 0.58 4.01
C ILE A 51 -13.74 2.01 3.49
N ASP A 52 -12.85 2.93 3.88
CA ASP A 52 -12.91 4.33 3.47
C ASP A 52 -12.33 4.58 2.06
N ASN A 53 -11.46 3.70 1.56
CA ASN A 53 -10.90 3.84 0.23
C ASN A 53 -11.73 3.06 -0.80
N LYS A 54 -12.30 3.78 -1.78
CA LYS A 54 -13.05 3.17 -2.88
C LYS A 54 -12.16 2.43 -3.88
N GLU A 55 -10.87 2.74 -3.92
CA GLU A 55 -9.91 2.05 -4.77
C GLU A 55 -9.53 0.69 -4.16
N LYS A 56 -9.47 -0.33 -5.02
CA LYS A 56 -9.01 -1.67 -4.64
C LYS A 56 -7.70 -1.95 -5.35
N CYS A 57 -6.78 -2.61 -4.66
CA CYS A 57 -5.55 -3.08 -5.27
C CYS A 57 -5.68 -4.58 -5.57
N SER A 58 -5.76 -4.94 -6.84
CA SER A 58 -5.76 -6.33 -7.30
C SER A 58 -4.33 -6.79 -7.53
N ILE A 59 -3.97 -7.92 -6.93
CA ILE A 59 -2.67 -8.58 -7.08
C ILE A 59 -2.94 -9.91 -7.77
N ALA A 60 -2.51 -10.00 -9.03
CA ALA A 60 -2.79 -11.17 -9.87
C ALA A 60 -2.07 -12.41 -9.37
N LYS A 61 -0.78 -12.28 -9.00
CA LYS A 61 0.08 -13.39 -8.60
C LYS A 61 1.24 -12.92 -7.71
N ILE A 62 1.60 -13.74 -6.74
CA ILE A 62 2.85 -13.69 -6.00
C ILE A 62 3.48 -15.08 -6.09
N ASP A 63 4.66 -15.17 -6.70
CA ASP A 63 5.38 -16.45 -6.85
C ASP A 63 5.80 -17.02 -5.48
N PRO A 64 6.06 -18.35 -5.39
CA PRO A 64 6.60 -18.97 -4.18
C PRO A 64 7.85 -18.24 -3.68
N HIS A 65 7.96 -18.02 -2.37
CA HIS A 65 9.10 -17.34 -1.73
C HIS A 65 9.39 -15.93 -2.26
N ALA A 66 8.40 -15.28 -2.86
CA ALA A 66 8.49 -13.92 -3.38
C ALA A 66 7.68 -12.93 -2.53
N ASN A 67 7.93 -11.64 -2.76
CA ASN A 67 7.16 -10.57 -2.15
C ASN A 67 6.79 -9.50 -3.18
N ILE A 68 5.75 -8.75 -2.87
CA ILE A 68 5.35 -7.54 -3.58
C ILE A 68 5.19 -6.41 -2.56
N SER A 69 5.63 -5.21 -2.94
CA SER A 69 5.47 -4.01 -2.12
C SER A 69 4.90 -2.88 -2.97
N PHE A 70 3.90 -2.17 -2.44
CA PHE A 70 3.25 -1.07 -3.13
C PHE A 70 2.71 -0.03 -2.15
N LYS A 71 2.49 1.19 -2.64
CA LYS A 71 1.84 2.25 -1.90
C LYS A 71 0.33 2.09 -1.98
N TYR A 72 -0.34 2.14 -0.84
CA TYR A 72 -1.78 2.03 -0.75
C TYR A 72 -2.35 3.11 0.18
N LYS A 73 -3.37 3.82 -0.28
CA LYS A 73 -4.09 4.80 0.53
C LYS A 73 -5.12 4.04 1.36
N ILE A 74 -4.83 3.85 2.64
CA ILE A 74 -5.75 3.16 3.54
C ILE A 74 -7.03 3.98 3.83
N GLY A 75 -7.01 5.31 3.66
CA GLY A 75 -8.17 6.17 3.91
C GLY A 75 -8.10 6.89 5.26
N GLY A 76 -9.23 7.35 5.77
CA GLY A 76 -9.29 8.12 7.02
C GLY A 76 -8.95 7.28 8.25
N PHE A 77 -8.57 7.97 9.33
CA PHE A 77 -8.39 7.38 10.66
C PHE A 77 -9.76 7.26 11.33
N ASN A 78 -10.18 6.06 11.75
CA ASN A 78 -11.30 5.71 12.68
C ASN A 78 -11.66 4.21 12.52
N GLU A 79 -12.95 3.83 12.44
CA GLU A 79 -13.50 2.48 12.16
C GLU A 79 -13.16 1.93 10.75
N ASN A 80 -12.15 2.51 10.13
CA ASN A 80 -11.64 2.08 8.87
C ASN A 80 -10.83 0.79 9.06
N ALA A 81 -11.05 -0.17 8.17
CA ALA A 81 -10.43 -1.48 8.24
C ALA A 81 -9.81 -1.85 6.89
N VAL A 82 -8.62 -2.46 6.94
CA VAL A 82 -7.93 -2.99 5.76
C VAL A 82 -8.20 -4.47 5.67
N ASN A 83 -8.69 -4.90 4.51
CA ASN A 83 -9.06 -6.29 4.25
C ASN A 83 -8.29 -6.82 3.05
N LEU A 84 -7.80 -8.04 3.16
CA LEU A 84 -7.25 -8.80 2.05
C LEU A 84 -8.26 -9.89 1.68
N ARG A 85 -8.72 -9.91 0.44
CA ARG A 85 -9.60 -10.96 -0.07
C ARG A 85 -8.83 -11.88 -0.99
N HIS A 86 -8.92 -13.18 -0.76
CA HIS A 86 -8.40 -14.21 -1.65
C HIS A 86 -9.55 -14.87 -2.39
N ILE A 87 -9.42 -15.01 -3.71
CA ILE A 87 -10.37 -15.74 -4.56
C ILE A 87 -9.66 -16.99 -5.07
N SER A 88 -10.05 -18.16 -4.59
CA SER A 88 -9.47 -19.41 -5.04
C SER A 88 -9.82 -19.70 -6.51
N ASN A 89 -9.05 -20.60 -7.13
CA ASN A 89 -9.33 -21.04 -8.50
C ASN A 89 -10.67 -21.76 -8.65
N SER A 90 -11.26 -22.26 -7.56
CA SER A 90 -12.62 -22.81 -7.54
C SER A 90 -13.72 -21.74 -7.43
N GLY A 91 -13.35 -20.45 -7.36
CA GLY A 91 -14.26 -19.32 -7.23
C GLY A 91 -14.66 -19.00 -5.79
N ASN A 92 -14.14 -19.71 -4.79
CA ASN A 92 -14.44 -19.44 -3.39
C ASN A 92 -13.68 -18.20 -2.92
N SER A 93 -14.38 -17.26 -2.28
CA SER A 93 -13.74 -16.06 -1.73
C SER A 93 -13.64 -16.10 -0.21
N LYS A 94 -12.46 -15.81 0.33
CA LYS A 94 -12.23 -15.63 1.77
C LYS A 94 -11.71 -14.21 2.03
N ASN A 95 -12.23 -13.57 3.08
CA ASN A 95 -11.74 -12.26 3.54
C ASN A 95 -10.88 -12.45 4.80
N TYR A 96 -9.74 -11.78 4.83
CA TYR A 96 -8.84 -11.69 5.97
C TYR A 96 -8.83 -10.24 6.45
N ASN A 97 -9.13 -10.06 7.74
CA ASN A 97 -9.03 -8.76 8.38
C ASN A 97 -7.55 -8.49 8.68
N ILE A 98 -6.93 -7.57 7.96
CA ILE A 98 -5.51 -7.23 8.12
C ILE A 98 -5.36 -6.20 9.25
N ILE A 99 -6.20 -5.17 9.23
CA ILE A 99 -6.26 -4.14 10.28
C ILE A 99 -7.72 -3.86 10.57
N GLY A 100 -8.15 -4.10 11.81
CA GLY A 100 -9.52 -3.81 12.24
C GLY A 100 -9.77 -2.35 12.64
N TYR A 101 -8.71 -1.58 12.89
CA TYR A 101 -8.81 -0.15 13.23
C TYR A 101 -7.55 0.60 12.78
N VAL A 102 -7.72 1.56 11.86
CA VAL A 102 -6.62 2.37 11.34
C VAL A 102 -6.30 3.52 12.28
N THR A 103 -5.10 3.50 12.86
CA THR A 103 -4.57 4.61 13.68
C THR A 103 -3.65 5.51 12.87
N TRP A 104 -3.36 6.70 13.41
CA TRP A 104 -2.40 7.61 12.80
C TRP A 104 -0.99 7.00 12.81
N GLY A 105 -0.24 7.19 11.72
CA GLY A 105 1.18 6.85 11.66
C GLY A 105 1.55 5.52 11.02
N TYR A 106 0.59 4.72 10.51
CA TYR A 106 0.92 3.51 9.75
C TYR A 106 1.67 3.84 8.46
N SER A 107 2.99 3.73 8.53
CA SER A 107 3.89 3.91 7.39
C SER A 107 4.05 2.62 6.60
N HIS A 108 3.97 1.46 7.27
CA HIS A 108 4.18 0.12 6.72
C HIS A 108 3.16 -0.87 7.28
N ILE A 109 2.71 -1.79 6.43
CA ILE A 109 1.92 -2.98 6.78
C ILE A 109 2.61 -4.16 6.10
N ASP A 110 3.02 -5.12 6.91
CA ASP A 110 3.67 -6.35 6.47
C ASP A 110 2.69 -7.51 6.63
N ILE A 111 2.43 -8.24 5.56
CA ILE A 111 1.49 -9.36 5.50
C ILE A 111 2.26 -10.59 5.04
N ASP A 112 2.42 -11.57 5.92
CA ASP A 112 3.16 -12.80 5.63
C ASP A 112 2.18 -13.96 5.47
N ILE A 113 2.16 -14.57 4.29
CA ILE A 113 1.39 -15.78 3.99
C ILE A 113 2.31 -16.97 4.25
N ASN A 114 2.08 -17.67 5.36
CA ASN A 114 2.99 -18.68 5.89
C ASN A 114 2.65 -20.10 5.44
N SER A 115 1.37 -20.40 5.23
CA SER A 115 0.91 -21.68 4.70
C SER A 115 -0.40 -21.52 3.93
N VAL A 116 -0.71 -22.53 3.11
CA VAL A 116 -2.02 -22.70 2.48
C VAL A 116 -2.61 -24.01 2.99
N GLU A 117 -3.78 -23.92 3.60
CA GLU A 117 -4.53 -25.07 4.11
C GLU A 117 -5.12 -25.89 2.96
N LYS A 118 -5.59 -27.10 3.27
CA LYS A 118 -6.09 -28.06 2.26
C LYS A 118 -7.26 -27.54 1.43
N ASP A 119 -8.04 -26.62 1.97
CA ASP A 119 -9.19 -25.97 1.33
C ASP A 119 -8.81 -24.68 0.56
N GLY A 120 -7.53 -24.30 0.56
CA GLY A 120 -7.04 -23.08 -0.06
C GLY A 120 -7.11 -21.84 0.85
N GLU A 121 -7.46 -22.00 2.12
CA GLU A 121 -7.36 -20.92 3.09
C GLU A 121 -5.89 -20.57 3.37
N LEU A 122 -5.62 -19.28 3.51
CA LEU A 122 -4.29 -18.75 3.73
C LEU A 122 -4.09 -18.55 5.23
N ASN A 123 -2.99 -19.07 5.74
CA ASN A 123 -2.53 -18.72 7.08
C ASN A 123 -1.70 -17.44 7.00
N ILE A 124 -2.23 -16.36 7.56
CA ILE A 124 -1.70 -15.01 7.41
C ILE A 124 -1.27 -14.47 8.77
N GLU A 125 -0.06 -13.94 8.81
CA GLU A 125 0.46 -13.12 9.90
C GLU A 125 0.56 -11.66 9.43
N VAL A 126 0.26 -10.72 10.32
CA VAL A 126 0.29 -9.30 10.02
C VAL A 126 1.14 -8.59 11.05
N ASP A 127 2.15 -7.87 10.58
CA ASP A 127 2.93 -6.94 11.38
C ASP A 127 2.68 -5.51 10.90
N VAL A 128 2.57 -4.60 11.85
CA VAL A 128 2.37 -3.18 11.58
C VAL A 128 3.39 -2.41 12.43
N PRO A 129 4.61 -2.23 11.90
CA PRO A 129 5.66 -1.52 12.61
C PRO A 129 5.20 -0.10 12.93
N ARG A 130 5.24 0.25 14.22
CA ARG A 130 4.90 1.58 14.72
C ARG A 130 6.09 2.53 14.63
#